data_AF-A0A931NY11-F1
#
_entry.id   AF-A0A931NY11-F1
#
_cell.length_a   1.000
_cell.length_b   1.000
_cell.length_c   1.000
_cell.angle_alpha   90.00
_cell.angle_beta   90.00
_cell.angle_gamma   90.00
#
_symmetry.space_group_name_H-M   'P 1'
#
loop_
_entity.id
_entity.type
_entity.pdbx_description
1 polymer ?
#
loop_
_entity_poly.entity_id
_entity_poly.type
_entity_poly.pdbx_seq_one_letter_code
_entity_poly.pdbx_strand_id
1 'polypeptide(L)'
;MVGIAADHPGGCRRRYARILHRESQSGRPADRLDRSDRRRRADDARAQCGLACLLQRGALIMTELVTARWADAEHTRLVAECAEGGTLHIPADPANTDFARLMASSLEIAPFAPPSATWSSIRAERNARLKATDWTQLSDAPLGASQSAAFAAYRQALRDLPAQSPDPASIVWPLTPEA
;
A
#
# COMPACT_ATOMS: atom_id res chain seq x y z
N MET A 1 3.78 6.90 -19.39
CA MET A 1 3.22 6.19 -18.22
C MET A 1 3.43 4.70 -18.43
N VAL A 2 4.48 4.13 -17.85
CA VAL A 2 4.70 2.67 -17.84
C VAL A 2 4.64 2.26 -16.38
N GLY A 3 3.57 1.59 -15.99
CA GLY A 3 3.37 1.08 -14.64
C GLY A 3 4.37 -0.05 -14.35
N ILE A 4 5.15 0.11 -13.29
CA ILE A 4 6.01 -0.95 -12.76
C ILE A 4 5.12 -1.85 -11.91
N ALA A 5 4.66 -2.95 -12.51
CA ALA A 5 3.95 -4.00 -11.79
C ALA A 5 4.93 -4.72 -10.85
N ALA A 6 4.59 -4.75 -9.56
CA ALA A 6 5.28 -5.53 -8.55
C ALA A 6 5.24 -7.02 -8.91
N ASP A 7 6.36 -7.54 -9.41
CA ASP A 7 6.48 -8.93 -9.82
C ASP A 7 6.68 -9.81 -8.57
N HIS A 8 5.67 -10.63 -8.29
CA HIS A 8 5.69 -11.70 -7.30
C HIS A 8 6.84 -12.71 -7.57
N PRO A 9 7.25 -13.52 -6.57
CA PRO A 9 8.36 -14.50 -6.66
C PRO A 9 8.23 -15.59 -7.77
N GLY A 10 7.21 -15.52 -8.63
CA GLY A 10 7.07 -16.34 -9.84
C GLY A 10 7.83 -15.84 -11.07
N GLY A 11 8.38 -14.62 -11.07
CA GLY A 11 9.03 -14.00 -12.24
C GLY A 11 10.28 -14.74 -12.76
N CYS A 12 11.08 -15.36 -11.87
CA CYS A 12 12.30 -16.08 -12.25
C CYS A 12 12.04 -17.31 -13.11
N ARG A 13 10.93 -18.05 -12.88
CA ARG A 13 10.60 -19.24 -13.70
C ARG A 13 10.19 -18.88 -15.13
N ARG A 14 9.52 -17.73 -15.33
CA ARG A 14 9.05 -17.29 -16.65
C ARG A 14 10.18 -16.78 -17.56
N ARG A 15 11.22 -16.14 -17.00
CA ARG A 15 12.41 -15.74 -17.78
C ARG A 15 13.24 -16.94 -18.22
N TYR A 16 13.40 -17.94 -17.35
CA TYR A 16 14.12 -19.18 -17.67
C TYR A 16 13.46 -19.96 -18.82
N ALA A 17 12.13 -20.04 -18.84
CA ALA A 17 11.38 -20.69 -19.92
C ALA A 17 11.58 -20.01 -21.29
N ARG A 18 11.71 -18.67 -21.33
CA ARG A 18 11.97 -17.93 -22.58
C ARG A 18 13.40 -18.13 -23.10
N ILE A 19 14.39 -18.23 -22.23
CA ILE A 19 15.79 -18.48 -22.63
C ILE A 19 15.92 -19.88 -23.24
N LEU A 20 15.39 -20.90 -22.57
CA LEU A 20 15.39 -22.27 -23.09
C LEU A 20 14.65 -22.43 -24.42
N HIS A 21 13.55 -21.68 -24.62
CA HIS A 21 12.79 -21.70 -25.88
C HIS A 21 13.52 -20.99 -27.03
N ARG A 22 14.34 -19.97 -26.76
CA ARG A 22 15.16 -19.30 -27.78
C ARG A 22 16.35 -20.16 -28.19
N GLU A 23 16.92 -20.90 -27.25
CA GLU A 23 18.03 -21.82 -27.51
C GLU A 23 17.58 -23.05 -28.31
N SER A 24 16.38 -23.59 -28.05
CA SER A 24 15.82 -24.71 -28.83
C SER A 24 15.52 -24.34 -30.29
N GLN A 25 15.28 -23.07 -30.58
CA GLN A 25 15.03 -22.55 -31.93
C GLN A 25 16.32 -22.21 -32.71
N SER A 26 17.49 -22.22 -32.06
CA SER A 26 18.77 -21.78 -32.66
C SER A 26 19.48 -22.81 -33.55
N GLY A 27 18.84 -23.94 -33.86
CA GLY A 27 19.29 -24.89 -34.89
C GLY A 27 20.66 -25.55 -34.66
N ARG A 28 21.20 -25.52 -33.42
CA ARG A 28 22.44 -26.25 -33.09
C ARG A 28 22.11 -27.74 -32.85
N PRO A 29 22.90 -28.68 -33.40
CA PRO A 29 22.63 -30.10 -33.25
C PRO A 29 22.66 -30.48 -31.76
N ALA A 30 21.58 -31.08 -31.29
CA ALA A 30 21.37 -31.50 -29.90
C ALA A 30 22.16 -32.76 -29.55
N ASP A 31 23.42 -32.87 -29.98
CA ASP A 31 24.24 -34.05 -29.69
C ASP A 31 25.28 -33.75 -28.60
N ARG A 32 25.13 -34.52 -27.52
CA ARG A 32 26.12 -34.81 -26.46
C ARG A 32 26.60 -33.66 -25.58
N LEU A 33 25.68 -32.94 -24.92
CA LEU A 33 25.99 -32.42 -23.57
C LEU A 33 25.73 -33.54 -22.55
N ASP A 34 26.81 -34.06 -21.96
CA ASP A 34 26.77 -35.06 -20.88
C ASP A 34 25.89 -34.56 -19.72
N ARG A 35 25.31 -35.49 -18.95
CA ARG A 35 24.51 -35.16 -17.76
C ARG A 35 25.27 -34.26 -16.79
N SER A 36 26.60 -34.39 -16.72
CA SER A 36 27.45 -33.56 -15.88
C SER A 36 27.52 -32.10 -16.37
N ASP A 37 27.60 -31.86 -17.68
CA ASP A 37 27.60 -30.51 -18.25
C ASP A 37 26.24 -29.82 -18.13
N ARG A 38 25.13 -30.58 -18.26
CA ARG A 38 23.79 -30.05 -18.00
C ARG A 38 23.62 -29.65 -16.53
N ARG A 39 24.23 -30.40 -15.61
CA ARG A 39 24.23 -30.06 -14.17
C ARG A 39 25.09 -28.84 -13.88
N ARG A 40 26.33 -28.76 -14.40
CA ARG A 40 27.21 -27.60 -14.25
C ARG A 40 26.57 -26.31 -14.77
N ARG A 41 25.95 -26.33 -15.96
CA ARG A 41 25.25 -25.15 -16.51
C ARG A 41 24.01 -24.76 -15.71
N ALA A 42 23.29 -25.73 -15.16
CA ALA A 42 22.15 -25.45 -14.26
C ALA A 42 22.62 -24.88 -12.91
N ASP A 43 23.75 -25.35 -12.39
CA ASP A 43 24.34 -24.87 -11.14
C ASP A 43 24.98 -23.48 -11.32
N ASP A 44 25.63 -23.20 -12.47
CA ASP A 44 26.11 -21.87 -12.86
C ASP A 44 24.96 -20.88 -13.05
N ALA A 45 23.86 -21.30 -13.67
CA ALA A 45 22.66 -20.48 -13.81
C ALA A 45 21.96 -20.22 -12.47
N ARG A 46 21.99 -21.20 -11.54
CA ARG A 46 21.54 -21.02 -10.15
C ARG A 46 22.46 -20.09 -9.37
N ALA A 47 23.77 -20.16 -9.58
CA ALA A 47 24.75 -19.26 -8.98
C ALA A 47 24.59 -17.83 -9.52
N GLN A 48 24.38 -17.66 -10.83
CA GLN A 48 24.10 -16.36 -11.45
C GLN A 48 22.74 -15.79 -11.02
N CYS A 49 21.69 -16.61 -10.89
CA CYS A 49 20.42 -16.18 -10.28
C CYS A 49 20.59 -15.82 -8.80
N GLY A 50 21.43 -16.57 -8.06
CA GLY A 50 21.73 -16.34 -6.65
C GLY A 50 22.47 -15.01 -6.44
N LEU A 51 23.48 -14.73 -7.27
CA LEU A 51 24.24 -13.48 -7.24
C LEU A 51 23.37 -12.29 -7.66
N ALA A 52 22.53 -12.43 -8.69
CA ALA A 52 21.60 -11.39 -9.12
C ALA A 52 20.50 -11.14 -8.07
N CYS A 53 20.02 -12.18 -7.38
CA CYS A 53 19.05 -12.05 -6.28
C CYS A 53 19.70 -11.46 -5.01
N LEU A 54 20.96 -11.79 -4.73
CA LEU A 54 21.76 -11.18 -3.67
C LEU A 54 22.10 -9.72 -3.98
N LEU A 55 22.33 -9.37 -5.26
CA LEU A 55 22.50 -7.99 -5.71
C LEU A 55 21.16 -7.24 -5.69
N GLN A 56 20.02 -7.87 -5.98
CA GLN A 56 18.70 -7.24 -5.85
C GLN A 56 18.29 -7.04 -4.37
N ARG A 57 18.64 -8.00 -3.49
CA ARG A 57 18.48 -7.88 -2.03
C ARG A 57 19.53 -6.94 -1.41
N GLY A 58 20.68 -6.77 -2.06
CA GLY A 58 21.79 -5.93 -1.63
C GLY A 58 21.76 -4.49 -2.18
N ALA A 59 21.04 -4.24 -3.27
CA ALA A 59 20.89 -2.91 -3.85
C ALA A 59 19.99 -1.98 -3.00
N LEU A 60 19.18 -2.54 -2.10
CA LEU A 60 18.45 -1.78 -1.07
C LEU A 60 19.33 -1.43 0.15
N ILE A 61 20.64 -1.74 0.12
CA ILE A 61 21.56 -1.42 1.23
C ILE A 61 22.10 0.03 1.11
N MET A 62 21.97 0.67 -0.05
CA MET A 62 22.55 2.01 -0.30
C MET A 62 21.52 3.06 -0.75
N THR A 63 20.23 2.82 -0.55
CA THR A 63 19.23 3.85 -0.84
C THR A 63 19.21 4.83 0.33
N GLU A 64 19.85 5.99 0.16
CA GLU A 64 19.78 7.07 1.14
C GLU A 64 18.33 7.59 1.23
N LEU A 65 17.81 7.60 2.46
CA LEU A 65 16.53 8.22 2.76
C LEU A 65 16.77 9.71 2.93
N VAL A 66 16.05 10.54 2.16
CA VAL A 66 16.23 11.99 2.15
C VAL A 66 15.24 12.66 3.09
N THR A 67 14.00 12.18 3.10
CA THR A 67 12.94 12.68 3.99
C THR A 67 12.21 11.51 4.62
N ALA A 68 11.75 11.69 5.86
CA ALA A 68 10.90 10.75 6.56
C ALA A 68 9.79 11.50 7.28
N ARG A 69 8.56 10.99 7.20
CA ARG A 69 7.40 11.53 7.93
C ARG A 69 6.51 10.43 8.46
N TRP A 70 5.80 10.72 9.53
CA TRP A 70 4.75 9.82 10.02
C TRP A 70 3.58 9.77 9.04
N ALA A 71 3.12 8.55 8.72
CA ALA A 71 1.98 8.30 7.86
C ALA A 71 0.65 8.50 8.59
N ASP A 72 0.66 8.29 9.91
CA ASP A 72 -0.51 8.20 10.76
C ASP A 72 -0.23 8.95 12.08
N ALA A 73 -1.26 9.51 12.70
CA ALA A 73 -1.14 10.23 13.98
C ALA A 73 -0.70 9.32 15.15
N GLU A 74 -0.93 8.01 15.03
CA GLU A 74 -0.55 7.00 16.03
C GLU A 74 0.91 6.54 15.91
N HIS A 75 1.67 7.07 14.95
CA HIS A 75 3.08 6.74 14.74
C HIS A 75 3.36 5.23 14.52
N THR A 76 2.44 4.54 13.84
CA THR A 76 2.59 3.10 13.55
C THR A 76 3.33 2.84 12.24
N ARG A 77 3.36 3.83 11.34
CA ARG A 77 3.97 3.72 10.01
C ARG A 77 4.63 5.02 9.60
N LEU A 78 5.80 4.91 9.00
CA LEU A 78 6.55 6.00 8.37
C LEU A 78 6.42 5.92 6.85
N VAL A 79 6.45 7.09 6.22
CA VAL A 79 6.67 7.24 4.78
C VAL A 79 8.00 7.93 4.61
N ALA A 80 8.95 7.24 3.99
CA ALA A 80 10.26 7.77 3.68
C ALA A 80 10.44 7.91 2.16
N GLU A 81 11.07 8.99 1.72
CA GLU A 81 11.41 9.20 0.32
C GLU A 81 12.89 8.91 0.10
N CYS A 82 13.15 8.05 -0.88
CA CYS A 82 14.48 7.67 -1.31
C CYS A 82 15.07 8.73 -2.25
N ALA A 83 16.39 8.95 -2.19
CA ALA A 83 17.10 9.88 -3.08
C ALA A 83 16.87 9.58 -4.58
N GLU A 84 16.64 8.31 -4.92
CA GLU A 84 16.37 7.86 -6.29
C GLU A 84 14.92 8.07 -6.76
N GLY A 85 14.06 8.70 -5.95
CA GLY A 85 12.68 9.07 -6.33
C GLY A 85 11.62 8.00 -6.05
N GLY A 86 11.82 7.17 -5.02
CA GLY A 86 10.86 6.15 -4.57
C GLY A 86 10.24 6.47 -3.20
N THR A 87 8.99 6.07 -2.99
CA THR A 87 8.32 6.14 -1.69
C THR A 87 8.37 4.78 -1.00
N LEU A 88 8.92 4.73 0.21
CA LEU A 88 8.98 3.54 1.04
C LEU A 88 8.06 3.69 2.25
N HIS A 89 7.21 2.69 2.48
CA HIS A 89 6.37 2.62 3.67
C HIS A 89 7.02 1.68 4.70
N ILE A 90 7.43 2.23 5.84
CA ILE A 90 8.18 1.51 6.88
C ILE A 90 7.30 1.38 8.13
N PRO A 91 6.95 0.15 8.56
CA PRO A 91 6.32 -0.08 9.86
C PRO A 91 7.24 0.36 11.02
N ALA A 92 6.68 1.00 12.04
CA ALA A 92 7.39 1.40 13.25
C ALA A 92 7.57 0.22 14.22
N ASP A 93 8.36 -0.75 13.79
CA ASP A 93 8.73 -1.92 14.57
C ASP A 93 10.25 -1.97 14.72
N PRO A 94 10.81 -2.03 15.95
CA PRO A 94 12.25 -2.19 16.15
C PRO A 94 12.83 -3.47 15.54
N ALA A 95 12.03 -4.50 15.28
CA ALA A 95 12.46 -5.70 14.57
C ALA A 95 12.68 -5.46 13.06
N ASN A 96 12.15 -4.35 12.52
CA ASN A 96 12.35 -3.98 11.13
C ASN A 96 13.71 -3.30 10.94
N THR A 97 14.56 -3.88 10.09
CA THR A 97 15.89 -3.36 9.78
C THR A 97 15.87 -1.93 9.21
N ASP A 98 14.86 -1.59 8.40
CA ASP A 98 14.74 -0.26 7.80
C ASP A 98 14.37 0.79 8.85
N PHE A 99 13.49 0.42 9.79
CA PHE A 99 13.14 1.26 10.92
C PHE A 99 14.33 1.44 11.87
N ALA A 100 15.02 0.35 12.22
CA ALA A 100 16.22 0.39 13.07
C ALA A 100 17.33 1.25 12.45
N ARG A 101 17.53 1.19 11.12
CA ARG A 101 18.49 2.03 10.41
C ARG A 101 18.09 3.50 10.45
N LEU A 102 16.82 3.80 10.23
CA LEU A 102 16.30 5.17 10.29
C LEU A 102 16.44 5.75 11.70
N MET A 103 16.13 4.97 12.73
CA MET A 103 16.31 5.39 14.13
C MET A 103 17.78 5.59 14.51
N ALA A 104 18.69 4.83 13.90
CA ALA A 104 20.14 5.01 14.07
C ALA A 104 20.70 6.18 13.23
N SER A 105 19.94 6.68 12.25
CA SER A 105 20.31 7.85 11.45
C SER A 105 19.96 9.13 12.21
N SER A 106 20.73 10.21 11.98
CA SER A 106 20.40 11.55 12.51
C SER A 106 19.33 12.29 11.69
N LEU A 107 18.49 11.56 10.95
CA LEU A 107 17.43 12.15 10.14
C LEU A 107 16.22 12.52 11.01
N GLU A 108 15.75 13.76 10.89
CA GLU A 108 14.55 14.21 11.59
C GLU A 108 13.29 13.63 10.94
N ILE A 109 12.44 12.98 11.74
CA ILE A 109 11.15 12.47 11.29
C ILE A 109 10.12 13.59 11.41
N ALA A 110 9.58 14.04 10.29
CA ALA A 110 8.53 15.04 10.28
C ALA A 110 7.22 14.49 10.89
N PRO A 111 6.44 15.34 11.59
CA PRO A 111 5.15 14.95 12.15
C PRO A 111 4.16 14.60 11.03
N PHE A 112 3.11 13.85 11.40
CA PHE A 112 2.03 13.52 10.47
C PHE A 112 1.30 14.78 10.04
N ALA A 113 1.21 14.99 8.72
CA ALA A 113 0.39 16.02 8.10
C ALA A 113 -0.83 15.35 7.45
N PRO A 114 -2.06 15.55 7.99
CA PRO A 114 -3.25 15.00 7.37
C PRO A 114 -3.42 15.60 5.96
N PRO A 115 -3.86 14.80 4.98
CA PRO A 115 -4.18 15.33 3.67
C PRO A 115 -5.29 16.38 3.81
N SER A 116 -5.18 17.50 3.07
CA SER A 116 -6.20 18.54 3.06
C SER A 116 -7.58 17.93 2.76
N ALA A 117 -8.57 18.23 3.60
CA ALA A 117 -9.93 17.75 3.41
C ALA A 117 -10.44 18.19 2.03
N THR A 118 -10.80 17.24 1.19
CA THR A 118 -11.35 17.49 -0.14
C THR A 118 -12.84 17.21 -0.13
N TRP A 119 -13.60 17.85 -1.02
CA TRP A 119 -15.03 17.56 -1.16
C TRP A 119 -15.33 16.07 -1.45
N SER A 120 -14.39 15.36 -2.08
CA SER A 120 -14.49 13.92 -2.28
C SER A 120 -14.38 13.14 -0.96
N SER A 121 -13.44 13.46 -0.07
CA SER A 121 -13.32 12.78 1.23
C SER A 121 -14.54 13.03 2.11
N ILE A 122 -15.05 14.26 2.12
CA ILE A 122 -16.28 14.63 2.84
C ILE A 122 -17.48 13.83 2.31
N ARG A 123 -17.64 13.72 0.99
CA ARG A 123 -18.73 12.91 0.39
C ARG A 123 -18.60 11.44 0.75
N ALA A 124 -17.39 10.90 0.76
CA ALA A 124 -17.14 9.52 1.15
C ALA A 124 -17.52 9.27 2.61
N GLU A 125 -17.11 10.16 3.51
CA GLU A 125 -17.43 10.09 4.94
C GLU A 125 -18.94 10.20 5.19
N ARG A 126 -19.62 11.15 4.52
CA ARG A 126 -21.09 11.26 4.57
C ARG A 126 -21.76 9.95 4.16
N ASN A 127 -21.31 9.35 3.05
CA ASN A 127 -21.88 8.10 2.56
C ASN A 127 -21.60 6.94 3.52
N ALA A 128 -20.44 6.89 4.17
CA ALA A 128 -20.12 5.90 5.20
C ALA A 128 -21.07 6.00 6.41
N ARG A 129 -21.31 7.23 6.91
CA ARG A 129 -22.26 7.47 8.02
C ARG A 129 -23.71 7.16 7.67
N LEU A 130 -24.14 7.49 6.44
CA LEU A 130 -25.45 7.11 5.93
C LEU A 130 -25.60 5.59 5.81
N LYS A 131 -24.55 4.88 5.36
CA LYS A 131 -24.55 3.43 5.29
C LYS A 131 -24.60 2.78 6.67
N ALA A 132 -23.85 3.30 7.63
CA ALA A 132 -23.82 2.80 9.01
C ALA A 132 -25.19 2.92 9.71
N THR A 133 -25.99 3.92 9.32
CA THR A 133 -27.34 4.15 9.86
C THR A 133 -28.45 3.66 8.93
N ASP A 134 -28.14 2.94 7.86
CA ASP A 134 -29.14 2.53 6.86
C ASP A 134 -30.14 1.51 7.42
N TRP A 135 -29.66 0.62 8.30
CA TRP A 135 -30.49 -0.38 8.98
C TRP A 135 -31.61 0.25 9.82
N THR A 136 -31.44 1.49 10.29
CA THR A 136 -32.45 2.20 11.11
C THR A 136 -33.68 2.64 10.33
N GLN A 137 -33.59 2.62 8.99
CA GLN A 137 -34.69 3.00 8.09
C GLN A 137 -35.55 1.82 7.67
N LEU A 138 -35.15 0.60 8.03
CA LEU A 138 -35.93 -0.62 7.78
C LEU A 138 -37.10 -0.69 8.76
N SER A 139 -38.25 -1.16 8.29
CA SER A 139 -39.45 -1.38 9.12
C SER A 139 -39.21 -2.37 10.26
N ASP A 140 -38.28 -3.29 10.05
CA ASP A 140 -37.98 -4.40 10.96
C ASP A 140 -36.88 -4.03 11.98
N ALA A 141 -36.42 -2.78 11.99
CA ALA A 141 -35.43 -2.31 12.95
C ALA A 141 -36.04 -2.29 14.37
N PRO A 142 -35.34 -2.80 15.40
CA PRO A 142 -35.81 -2.81 16.78
C PRO A 142 -35.70 -1.41 17.43
N LEU A 143 -36.22 -0.37 16.77
CA LEU A 143 -36.15 1.02 17.22
C LEU A 143 -37.52 1.54 17.61
N GLY A 144 -37.59 2.29 18.70
CA GLY A 144 -38.79 3.04 19.05
C GLY A 144 -39.08 4.18 18.06
N ALA A 145 -40.33 4.63 17.99
CA ALA A 145 -40.73 5.73 17.10
C ALA A 145 -39.90 7.02 17.31
N SER A 146 -39.52 7.31 18.56
CA SER A 146 -38.67 8.45 18.89
C SER A 146 -37.24 8.31 18.37
N GLN A 147 -36.65 7.11 18.42
CA GLN A 147 -35.32 6.83 17.91
C GLN A 147 -35.30 6.87 16.37
N SER A 148 -36.30 6.31 15.72
CA SER A 148 -36.45 6.38 14.26
C SER A 148 -36.52 7.84 13.77
N ALA A 149 -37.28 8.70 14.48
CA ALA A 149 -37.33 10.14 14.19
C ALA A 149 -35.97 10.84 14.40
N ALA A 150 -35.22 10.47 15.44
CA ALA A 150 -33.87 11.00 15.68
C ALA A 150 -32.89 10.61 14.56
N PHE A 151 -32.92 9.35 14.10
CA PHE A 151 -32.12 8.91 12.96
C PHE A 151 -32.53 9.59 11.65
N ALA A 152 -33.83 9.84 11.44
CA ALA A 152 -34.30 10.60 10.29
C ALA A 152 -33.76 12.04 10.27
N ALA A 153 -33.83 12.74 11.41
CA ALA A 153 -33.27 14.09 11.58
C ALA A 153 -31.74 14.10 11.39
N TYR A 154 -31.04 13.11 11.95
CA TYR A 154 -29.59 12.93 11.78
C TYR A 154 -29.21 12.74 10.30
N ARG A 155 -29.91 11.87 9.57
CA ARG A 155 -29.67 11.64 8.13
C ARG A 155 -29.96 12.87 7.28
N GLN A 156 -30.96 13.68 7.67
CA GLN A 156 -31.24 14.95 7.01
C GLN A 156 -30.10 15.95 7.24
N ALA A 157 -29.67 16.12 8.49
CA ALA A 157 -28.54 16.98 8.84
C ALA A 157 -27.27 16.61 8.06
N LEU A 158 -26.96 15.31 7.90
CA LEU A 158 -25.82 14.85 7.09
C LEU A 158 -25.92 15.22 5.61
N ARG A 159 -27.12 15.29 5.03
CA ARG A 159 -27.33 15.67 3.63
C ARG A 159 -27.25 17.18 3.42
N ASP A 160 -27.59 17.95 4.44
CA ASP A 160 -27.59 19.41 4.41
C ASP A 160 -26.20 20.01 4.70
N LEU A 161 -25.21 19.22 5.12
CA LEU A 161 -23.83 19.66 5.38
C LEU A 161 -23.14 20.44 4.24
N PRO A 162 -23.18 20.01 2.96
CA PRO A 162 -22.52 20.75 1.88
C PRO A 162 -23.17 22.11 1.59
N ALA A 163 -24.39 22.37 2.07
CA ALA A 163 -25.04 23.68 2.00
C ALA A 163 -24.70 24.58 3.21
N GLN A 164 -24.27 23.99 4.33
CA GLN A 164 -24.04 24.71 5.59
C GLN A 164 -22.61 25.25 5.73
N SER A 165 -21.60 24.58 5.14
CA SER A 165 -20.21 25.02 5.19
C SER A 165 -19.60 25.13 3.80
N PRO A 166 -19.07 26.30 3.38
CA PRO A 166 -18.36 26.45 2.12
C PRO A 166 -16.93 25.87 2.16
N ASP A 167 -16.40 25.61 3.35
CA ASP A 167 -15.05 25.07 3.56
C ASP A 167 -15.11 23.57 3.95
N PRO A 168 -14.49 22.66 3.18
CA PRO A 168 -14.42 21.24 3.51
C PRO A 168 -13.62 20.94 4.79
N ALA A 169 -12.69 21.81 5.21
CA ALA A 169 -11.90 21.61 6.42
C ALA A 169 -12.64 21.97 7.71
N SER A 170 -13.70 22.78 7.61
CA SER A 170 -14.47 23.29 8.76
C SER A 170 -15.83 22.59 8.94
N ILE A 171 -16.03 21.42 8.32
CA ILE A 171 -17.30 20.69 8.43
C ILE A 171 -17.41 20.03 9.81
N VAL A 172 -18.39 20.48 10.59
CA VAL A 172 -18.76 19.86 11.86
C VAL A 172 -19.80 18.79 11.59
N TRP A 173 -19.52 17.57 12.04
CA TRP A 173 -20.41 16.44 11.85
C TRP A 173 -21.40 16.32 13.02
N PRO A 174 -22.69 16.06 12.76
CA PRO A 174 -23.65 15.83 13.83
C PRO A 174 -23.29 14.57 14.61
N LEU A 175 -23.63 14.55 15.90
CA LEU A 175 -23.45 13.36 16.74
C LEU A 175 -24.48 12.29 16.34
N THR A 176 -24.02 11.05 16.21
CA THR A 176 -24.91 9.90 15.98
C THR A 176 -25.82 9.71 17.20
N PRO A 177 -27.14 9.58 17.00
CA PRO A 177 -28.04 9.22 18.09
C PRO A 177 -27.77 7.77 18.52
N GLU A 178 -28.00 7.48 19.81
CA GLU A 178 -27.94 6.12 20.35
C GLU A 178 -29.14 5.30 19.86
N ALA A 179 -28.86 4.06 19.46
CA ALA A 179 -29.84 3.09 18.99
C ALA A 179 -30.39 2.26 20.15
#